data_AF-A0A965FK36-F1
#
_entry.id   AF-A0A965FK36-F1
#
_cell.length_a   1.000
_cell.length_b   1.000
_cell.length_c   1.000
_cell.angle_alpha   90.00
_cell.angle_beta   90.00
_cell.angle_gamma   90.00
#
_symmetry.space_group_name_H-M   'P 1'
#
loop_
_entity.id
_entity.type
_entity.pdbx_description
1 polymer ?
#
loop_
_entity_poly.entity_id
_entity_poly.type
_entity_poly.pdbx_seq_one_letter_code
_entity_poly.pdbx_strand_id
1 'polypeptide(L)'
;MRCQNQPGGFIGINAGLILTAQSESELAGVMSHEIGHVVQRHFARMLSSQKDAQIAALAGLVIAILAARANSQVSQAAIMGSQAGSIQSSLDFSRANEQEADRVGFQILEKAGFDPVAMAVFFERMLNATRYYQSAAPAYLRTHPLTTSRISDMQNRAQNLPYRQVPDSIEFQLMRAKLKAAQDTPADSVRFFEESLKERKYLSEAASRYGLVEALIRARAYGRALKELQTSRMLSPLSPVLETQFARLLTASGDLTGALRIYREALRNFPGYRALVYNYAELLLRVNQPEEALKLVESRLQYSASDHRLYQLQAKCYAALNKGMLQHRALAESLFRLGNIRAAIEQLLLAQKAGDGDFYLQSSVDARLREWRMLDNDGKKELRR
;
A
#
# COMPACT_ATOMS: atom_id res chain seq x y z
N MET A 1 3.31 -1.79 -8.72
CA MET A 1 3.98 -1.44 -7.44
C MET A 1 4.60 -2.69 -6.84
N ARG A 2 5.86 -2.59 -6.40
CA ARG A 2 6.66 -3.64 -5.73
C ARG A 2 6.41 -3.56 -4.21
N CYS A 3 6.47 -4.67 -3.48
CA CYS A 3 6.72 -4.59 -2.04
C CYS A 3 8.14 -4.04 -1.89
N GLN A 4 8.27 -2.81 -1.44
CA GLN A 4 9.55 -2.19 -1.14
C GLN A 4 9.42 -1.52 0.22
N ASN A 5 10.20 -2.00 1.18
CA ASN A 5 10.35 -1.34 2.46
C ASN A 5 11.10 -0.03 2.24
N GLN A 6 10.37 1.09 2.28
CA GLN A 6 10.92 2.43 2.17
C GLN A 6 11.26 2.99 3.56
N PRO A 7 12.24 3.91 3.67
CA PRO A 7 12.49 4.65 4.91
C PRO A 7 11.18 5.25 5.45
N GLY A 8 10.82 4.93 6.70
CA GLY A 8 9.59 5.41 7.35
C GLY A 8 8.51 4.36 7.64
N GLY A 9 8.73 3.08 7.35
CA GLY A 9 7.82 2.00 7.73
C GLY A 9 6.63 1.80 6.78
N PHE A 10 6.74 2.27 5.54
CA PHE A 10 5.74 2.03 4.50
C PHE A 10 5.84 0.61 3.95
N ILE A 11 4.70 -0.08 3.91
CA ILE A 11 4.58 -1.41 3.32
C ILE A 11 3.72 -1.29 2.05
N GLY A 12 4.31 -1.60 0.90
CA GLY A 12 3.59 -1.66 -0.37
C GLY A 12 3.01 -3.05 -0.59
N ILE A 13 1.73 -3.18 -0.93
CA ILE A 13 1.09 -4.46 -1.28
C ILE A 13 0.55 -4.37 -2.71
N ASN A 14 0.81 -5.40 -3.51
CA ASN A 14 0.28 -5.50 -4.85
C ASN A 14 -1.15 -6.08 -4.84
N ALA A 15 -2.08 -5.52 -5.61
CA ALA A 15 -3.44 -6.07 -5.74
C ALA A 15 -3.46 -7.55 -6.18
N GLY A 16 -2.48 -7.96 -6.99
CA GLY A 16 -2.29 -9.36 -7.37
C GLY A 16 -1.97 -10.29 -6.19
N LEU A 17 -1.29 -9.81 -5.14
CA LEU A 17 -1.06 -10.61 -3.93
C LEU A 17 -2.37 -10.88 -3.19
N ILE A 18 -3.24 -9.88 -3.08
CA ILE A 18 -4.56 -10.01 -2.45
C ILE A 18 -5.45 -10.98 -3.25
N LEU A 19 -5.35 -10.96 -4.59
CA LEU A 19 -6.09 -11.90 -5.45
C LEU A 19 -5.53 -13.33 -5.39
N THR A 20 -4.21 -13.48 -5.25
CA THR A 20 -3.53 -14.78 -5.11
C THR A 20 -3.83 -15.44 -3.76
N ALA A 21 -3.93 -14.65 -2.68
CA ALA A 21 -4.27 -15.15 -1.36
C ALA A 21 -5.65 -15.83 -1.38
N GLN A 22 -5.73 -17.06 -0.85
CA GLN A 22 -6.98 -17.80 -0.77
C GLN A 22 -7.68 -17.67 0.59
N SER A 23 -6.98 -17.17 1.61
CA SER A 23 -7.53 -16.83 2.92
C SER A 23 -6.95 -15.50 3.43
N GLU A 24 -7.62 -14.89 4.40
CA GLU A 24 -7.16 -13.67 5.05
C GLU A 24 -5.85 -13.93 5.80
N SER A 25 -5.69 -15.11 6.37
CA SER A 25 -4.45 -15.53 7.05
C SER A 25 -3.27 -15.65 6.08
N GLU A 26 -3.48 -16.07 4.82
CA GLU A 26 -2.42 -16.07 3.80
C GLU A 26 -1.95 -14.64 3.50
N LEU A 27 -2.88 -13.70 3.31
CA LEU A 27 -2.54 -12.29 3.09
C LEU A 27 -1.85 -11.68 4.33
N ALA A 28 -2.36 -11.98 5.52
CA ALA A 28 -1.77 -11.54 6.77
C ALA A 28 -0.34 -12.09 6.93
N GLY A 29 -0.05 -13.32 6.49
CA GLY A 29 1.30 -13.88 6.50
C GLY A 29 2.29 -13.06 5.69
N VAL A 30 1.89 -12.62 4.49
CA VAL A 30 2.71 -11.70 3.67
C VAL A 30 2.88 -10.36 4.37
N MET A 31 1.82 -9.78 4.94
CA MET A 31 1.94 -8.51 5.65
C MET A 31 2.87 -8.62 6.87
N SER A 32 2.74 -9.69 7.64
CA SER A 32 3.59 -9.95 8.81
C SER A 32 5.06 -10.12 8.42
N HIS A 33 5.35 -10.75 7.28
CA HIS A 33 6.69 -10.82 6.69
C HIS A 33 7.26 -9.42 6.39
N GLU A 34 6.48 -8.56 5.74
CA GLU A 34 6.91 -7.18 5.45
C GLU A 34 7.09 -6.36 6.73
N ILE A 35 6.21 -6.53 7.73
CA ILE A 35 6.39 -5.92 9.05
C ILE A 35 7.70 -6.44 9.69
N GLY A 36 8.00 -7.73 9.54
CA GLY A 36 9.28 -8.33 9.95
C GLY A 36 10.48 -7.59 9.37
N HIS A 37 10.47 -7.29 8.07
CA HIS A 37 11.53 -6.49 7.44
C HIS A 37 11.67 -5.08 8.04
N VAL A 38 10.55 -4.42 8.34
CA VAL A 38 10.54 -3.07 8.92
C VAL A 38 11.07 -3.09 10.35
N VAL A 39 10.54 -3.98 11.20
CA VAL A 39 10.94 -4.11 12.62
C VAL A 39 12.43 -4.46 12.73
N GLN A 40 12.89 -5.38 11.88
CA GLN A 40 14.30 -5.79 11.84
C GLN A 40 15.21 -4.84 11.05
N ARG A 41 14.67 -3.70 10.56
CA ARG A 41 15.41 -2.64 9.86
C ARG A 41 16.29 -3.16 8.71
N HIS A 42 15.82 -4.19 7.98
CA HIS A 42 16.62 -4.86 6.94
C HIS A 42 17.14 -3.89 5.89
N PHE A 43 16.35 -2.89 5.49
CA PHE A 43 16.79 -1.86 4.54
C PHE A 43 17.96 -1.01 5.06
N ALA A 44 17.89 -0.56 6.32
CA ALA A 44 18.97 0.23 6.92
C ALA A 44 20.25 -0.61 7.10
N ARG A 45 20.12 -1.86 7.54
CA ARG A 45 21.25 -2.80 7.66
C ARG A 45 21.88 -3.15 6.30
N MET A 46 21.06 -3.25 5.25
CA MET A 46 21.54 -3.43 3.88
C MET A 46 22.36 -2.22 3.43
N LEU A 47 21.88 -1.00 3.68
CA LEU A 47 22.63 0.21 3.35
C LEU A 47 23.96 0.31 4.09
N SER A 48 23.99 0.00 5.39
CA SER A 48 25.25 -0.02 6.15
C SER A 48 26.22 -1.07 5.61
N SER A 49 25.74 -2.29 5.37
CA SER A 49 26.57 -3.37 4.81
C SER A 49 27.12 -3.02 3.41
N GLN A 50 26.34 -2.32 2.58
CA GLN A 50 26.82 -1.84 1.28
C GLN A 50 27.96 -0.82 1.41
N LYS A 51 27.86 0.10 2.38
CA LYS A 51 28.93 1.07 2.65
C LYS A 51 30.21 0.35 3.10
N ASP A 52 30.10 -0.60 4.02
CA ASP A 52 31.24 -1.38 4.51
C ASP A 52 31.88 -2.19 3.37
N ALA A 53 31.06 -2.81 2.52
CA ALA A 53 31.54 -3.55 1.36
C ALA A 53 32.24 -2.66 0.33
N GLN A 54 31.78 -1.42 0.11
CA GLN A 54 32.45 -0.45 -0.76
C GLN A 54 33.81 -0.03 -0.20
N ILE A 55 33.90 0.20 1.12
CA ILE A 55 35.18 0.50 1.80
C ILE A 55 36.14 -0.69 1.66
N ALA A 56 35.66 -1.91 1.89
CA ALA A 56 36.45 -3.13 1.73
C ALA A 56 36.91 -3.34 0.28
N ALA A 57 36.04 -3.07 -0.70
CA ALA A 57 36.38 -3.15 -2.12
C ALA A 57 37.47 -2.13 -2.51
N LEU A 58 37.41 -0.91 -1.97
CA LEU A 58 38.44 0.11 -2.18
C LEU A 58 39.79 -0.32 -1.58
N ALA A 59 39.79 -0.86 -0.36
CA ALA A 59 41.00 -1.40 0.26
C ALA A 59 41.57 -2.60 -0.54
N GLY A 60 40.70 -3.50 -1.00
CA GLY A 60 41.06 -4.62 -1.86
C GLY A 60 41.67 -4.18 -3.20
N LEU A 61 41.15 -3.09 -3.79
CA LEU A 61 41.71 -2.50 -5.02
C LEU A 61 43.12 -1.94 -4.79
N VAL A 62 43.36 -1.25 -3.67
CA VAL A 62 44.70 -0.76 -3.30
C VAL A 62 45.68 -1.93 -3.18
N ILE A 63 45.31 -2.99 -2.48
CA ILE A 63 46.14 -4.20 -2.35
C ILE A 63 46.38 -4.85 -3.72
N ALA A 64 45.36 -4.94 -4.57
CA ALA A 64 45.48 -5.51 -5.91
C ALA A 64 46.41 -4.69 -6.84
N ILE A 65 46.43 -3.36 -6.72
CA ILE A 65 47.36 -2.48 -7.44
C ILE A 65 48.79 -2.68 -6.94
N LEU A 66 48.99 -2.82 -5.63
CA LEU A 66 50.30 -3.11 -5.05
C LEU A 66 50.80 -4.50 -5.51
N ALA A 67 49.93 -5.50 -5.53
CA ALA A 67 50.26 -6.86 -5.97
C ALA A 67 50.46 -6.98 -7.48
N ALA A 68 49.79 -6.16 -8.30
CA ALA A 68 49.96 -6.13 -9.76
C ALA A 68 51.40 -5.76 -10.17
N ARG A 69 52.14 -5.05 -9.32
CA ARG A 69 53.57 -4.78 -9.54
C ARG A 69 54.45 -6.03 -9.44
N ALA A 70 53.96 -7.08 -8.76
CA ALA A 70 54.66 -8.35 -8.62
C ALA A 70 54.20 -9.40 -9.64
N ASN A 71 52.89 -9.52 -9.91
CA ASN A 71 52.34 -10.44 -10.92
C ASN A 71 50.94 -10.01 -11.39
N SER A 72 50.80 -9.76 -12.70
CA SER A 72 49.54 -9.28 -13.30
C SER A 72 48.43 -10.34 -13.38
N GLN A 73 48.76 -11.63 -13.53
CA GLN A 73 47.78 -12.73 -13.57
C GLN A 73 47.16 -13.00 -12.19
N VAL A 74 47.98 -12.93 -11.12
CA VAL A 74 47.50 -13.09 -9.74
C VAL A 74 46.56 -11.96 -9.34
N SER A 75 46.82 -10.73 -9.82
CA SER A 75 45.96 -9.57 -9.60
C SER A 75 44.57 -9.74 -10.25
N GLN A 76 44.49 -10.23 -11.49
CA GLN A 76 43.20 -10.47 -12.16
C GLN A 76 42.37 -11.57 -11.48
N ALA A 77 43.00 -12.68 -11.07
CA ALA A 77 42.31 -13.74 -10.34
C ALA A 77 41.77 -13.25 -8.97
N ALA A 78 42.54 -12.43 -8.27
CA ALA A 78 42.12 -11.81 -7.01
C ALA A 78 40.93 -10.85 -7.19
N ILE A 79 40.93 -10.06 -8.26
CA ILE A 79 39.82 -9.13 -8.60
C ILE A 79 38.54 -9.89 -8.99
N MET A 80 38.65 -10.99 -9.73
CA MET A 80 37.50 -11.82 -10.08
C MET A 80 36.97 -12.57 -8.85
N GLY A 81 37.86 -13.11 -8.02
CA GLY A 81 37.50 -13.81 -6.78
C GLY A 81 36.83 -12.88 -5.75
N SER A 82 37.30 -11.63 -5.63
CA SER A 82 36.69 -10.65 -4.72
C SER A 82 35.30 -10.21 -5.19
N GLN A 83 35.08 -10.06 -6.50
CA GLN A 83 33.76 -9.79 -7.07
C GLN A 83 32.80 -10.97 -6.90
N ALA A 84 33.26 -12.20 -7.12
CA ALA A 84 32.45 -13.38 -6.88
C ALA A 84 32.07 -13.51 -5.39
N GLY A 85 33.03 -13.26 -4.50
CA GLY A 85 32.81 -13.27 -3.05
C GLY A 85 31.84 -12.20 -2.57
N SER A 86 31.89 -10.98 -3.14
CA SER A 86 30.98 -9.89 -2.76
C SER A 86 29.55 -10.14 -3.24
N ILE A 87 29.37 -10.70 -4.44
CA ILE A 87 28.05 -11.12 -4.95
C ILE A 87 27.48 -12.23 -4.04
N GLN A 88 28.27 -13.25 -3.74
CA GLN A 88 27.84 -14.36 -2.88
C GLN A 88 27.46 -13.86 -1.48
N SER A 89 28.28 -13.00 -0.86
CA SER A 89 27.98 -12.39 0.44
C SER A 89 26.68 -11.58 0.43
N SER A 90 26.42 -10.83 -0.65
CA SER A 90 25.18 -10.08 -0.82
C SER A 90 23.94 -11.00 -0.90
N LEU A 91 24.08 -12.12 -1.60
CA LEU A 91 23.01 -13.13 -1.70
C LEU A 91 22.77 -13.84 -0.35
N ASP A 92 23.84 -14.18 0.38
CA ASP A 92 23.75 -14.77 1.71
C ASP A 92 23.08 -13.82 2.72
N PHE A 93 23.48 -12.54 2.71
CA PHE A 93 22.87 -11.50 3.54
C PHE A 93 21.37 -11.34 3.23
N SER A 94 21.00 -11.33 1.94
CA SER A 94 19.61 -11.29 1.53
C SER A 94 18.82 -12.51 2.03
N ARG A 95 19.37 -13.73 1.90
CA ARG A 95 18.71 -14.95 2.40
C ARG A 95 18.55 -14.96 3.91
N ALA A 96 19.55 -14.48 4.66
CA ALA A 96 19.48 -14.38 6.11
C ALA A 96 18.37 -13.40 6.55
N ASN A 97 18.27 -12.24 5.90
CA ASN A 97 17.19 -11.27 6.17
C ASN A 97 15.81 -11.84 5.88
N GLU A 98 15.66 -12.62 4.82
CA GLU A 98 14.40 -13.29 4.48
C GLU A 98 14.00 -14.31 5.55
N GLN A 99 14.92 -15.16 6.01
CA GLN A 99 14.66 -16.11 7.09
C GLN A 99 14.34 -15.40 8.42
N GLU A 100 15.01 -14.29 8.70
CA GLU A 100 14.74 -13.48 9.89
C GLU A 100 13.34 -12.85 9.81
N ALA A 101 12.98 -12.27 8.66
CA ALA A 101 11.66 -11.71 8.40
C ALA A 101 10.55 -12.77 8.48
N ASP A 102 10.79 -13.97 7.95
CA ASP A 102 9.86 -15.10 8.04
C ASP A 102 9.55 -15.44 9.50
N ARG A 103 10.60 -15.57 10.32
CA ARG A 103 10.46 -15.97 11.73
C ARG A 103 9.77 -14.92 12.58
N VAL A 104 10.14 -13.66 12.39
CA VAL A 104 9.49 -12.53 13.08
C VAL A 104 8.05 -12.38 12.60
N GLY A 105 7.83 -12.46 11.29
CA GLY A 105 6.50 -12.41 10.67
C GLY A 105 5.59 -13.53 11.16
N PHE A 106 6.09 -14.75 11.27
CA PHE A 106 5.36 -15.88 11.83
C PHE A 106 4.87 -15.60 13.26
N GLN A 107 5.73 -15.05 14.13
CA GLN A 107 5.35 -14.67 15.49
C GLN A 107 4.32 -13.53 15.53
N ILE A 108 4.44 -12.56 14.63
CA ILE A 108 3.47 -11.47 14.49
C ILE A 108 2.12 -12.02 14.06
N LEU A 109 2.11 -12.93 13.08
CA LEU A 109 0.92 -13.57 12.54
C LEU A 109 0.17 -14.35 13.62
N GLU A 110 0.90 -15.17 14.38
CA GLU A 110 0.38 -15.92 15.52
C GLU A 110 -0.23 -15.01 16.60
N LYS A 111 0.53 -13.99 17.03
CA LYS A 111 0.07 -13.03 18.06
C LYS A 111 -1.11 -12.19 17.60
N ALA A 112 -1.24 -11.94 16.30
CA ALA A 112 -2.39 -11.26 15.71
C ALA A 112 -3.64 -12.16 15.64
N GLY A 113 -3.53 -13.46 15.95
CA GLY A 113 -4.64 -14.40 16.00
C GLY A 113 -5.04 -15.00 14.65
N PHE A 114 -4.21 -14.83 13.61
CA PHE A 114 -4.36 -15.50 12.32
C PHE A 114 -3.79 -16.92 12.35
N ASP A 115 -4.09 -17.71 11.33
CA ASP A 115 -3.55 -19.07 11.19
C ASP A 115 -2.08 -19.02 10.74
N PRO A 116 -1.10 -19.44 11.57
CA PRO A 116 0.31 -19.39 11.22
C PRO A 116 0.71 -20.38 10.12
N VAL A 117 -0.08 -21.44 9.91
CA VAL A 117 0.11 -22.40 8.81
C VAL A 117 -0.05 -21.71 7.46
N ALA A 118 -0.91 -20.69 7.38
CA ALA A 118 -1.22 -19.99 6.14
C ALA A 118 0.00 -19.30 5.51
N MET A 119 1.02 -18.93 6.30
CA MET A 119 2.26 -18.38 5.77
C MET A 119 3.02 -19.39 4.90
N ALA A 120 3.16 -20.64 5.37
CA ALA A 120 3.78 -21.71 4.60
C ALA A 120 2.95 -22.07 3.35
N VAL A 121 1.63 -22.16 3.50
CA VAL A 121 0.71 -22.44 2.37
C VAL A 121 0.82 -21.37 1.29
N PHE A 122 0.91 -20.09 1.68
CA PHE A 122 1.09 -19.00 0.72
C PHE A 122 2.45 -19.10 -0.01
N PHE A 123 3.53 -19.44 0.70
CA PHE A 123 4.84 -19.64 0.10
C PHE A 123 4.85 -20.78 -0.92
N GLU A 124 4.24 -21.91 -0.59
CA GLU A 124 4.06 -23.03 -1.53
C GLU A 124 3.25 -22.60 -2.75
N ARG A 125 2.16 -21.85 -2.55
CA ARG A 125 1.34 -21.33 -3.63
C ARG A 125 2.14 -20.45 -4.59
N MET A 126 2.97 -19.55 -4.08
CA MET A 126 3.84 -18.72 -4.91
C MET A 126 4.91 -19.53 -5.63
N LEU A 127 5.53 -20.50 -4.96
CA LEU A 127 6.52 -21.39 -5.56
C LEU A 127 5.91 -22.28 -6.64
N ASN A 128 4.66 -22.70 -6.49
CA ASN A 128 3.95 -23.46 -7.52
C ASN A 128 3.54 -22.57 -8.70
N ALA A 129 3.18 -21.31 -8.46
CA ALA A 129 2.83 -20.36 -9.51
C ALA A 129 4.00 -20.07 -10.48
N THR A 130 5.26 -20.14 -10.03
CA THR A 130 6.43 -19.97 -10.92
C THR A 130 6.69 -21.17 -11.82
N ARG A 131 6.27 -22.37 -11.44
CA ARG A 131 6.50 -23.59 -12.24
C ARG A 131 5.72 -23.56 -13.56
N TYR A 132 4.53 -22.97 -13.55
CA TYR A 132 3.66 -22.87 -14.72
C TYR A 132 3.93 -21.63 -15.59
N TYR A 133 4.50 -20.57 -15.02
CA TYR A 133 4.82 -19.33 -15.71
C TYR A 133 6.32 -18.99 -15.57
N GLN A 134 7.18 -19.76 -16.24
CA GLN A 134 8.65 -19.59 -16.18
C GLN A 134 9.12 -18.19 -16.61
N SER A 135 8.34 -17.48 -17.46
CA SER A 135 8.66 -16.13 -17.94
C SER A 135 8.06 -15.00 -17.10
N ALA A 136 7.22 -15.30 -16.10
CA ALA A 136 6.48 -14.32 -15.32
C ALA A 136 6.45 -14.67 -13.83
N ALA A 137 7.63 -14.86 -13.22
CA ALA A 137 7.72 -15.02 -11.78
C ALA A 137 6.95 -13.88 -11.07
N PRO A 138 6.05 -14.20 -10.11
CA PRO A 138 5.33 -13.20 -9.32
C PRO A 138 6.26 -12.10 -8.86
N ALA A 139 5.82 -10.84 -8.97
CA ALA A 139 6.67 -9.69 -8.68
C ALA A 139 7.28 -9.77 -7.26
N TYR A 140 6.57 -10.40 -6.33
CA TYR A 140 7.02 -10.68 -4.97
C TYR A 140 8.29 -11.56 -4.93
N LEU A 141 8.38 -12.62 -5.73
CA LEU A 141 9.54 -13.53 -5.72
C LEU A 141 10.81 -12.91 -6.30
N ARG A 142 10.69 -11.79 -7.03
CA ARG A 142 11.85 -11.02 -7.49
C ARG A 142 12.50 -10.22 -6.37
N THR A 143 11.74 -9.84 -5.34
CA THR A 143 12.26 -9.13 -4.17
C THR A 143 12.45 -10.04 -2.96
N HIS A 144 11.70 -11.15 -2.89
CA HIS A 144 11.73 -12.14 -1.82
C HIS A 144 11.92 -13.55 -2.40
N PRO A 145 13.15 -13.98 -2.73
CA PRO A 145 13.40 -15.31 -3.27
C PRO A 145 12.97 -16.40 -2.29
N LEU A 146 12.00 -17.22 -2.67
CA LEU A 146 11.58 -18.38 -1.88
C LEU A 146 12.44 -19.61 -2.15
N THR A 147 12.73 -20.35 -1.09
CA THR A 147 13.42 -21.65 -1.15
C THR A 147 12.59 -22.71 -0.45
N THR A 148 12.81 -23.99 -0.78
CA THR A 148 12.19 -25.11 -0.07
C THR A 148 12.54 -25.10 1.42
N SER A 149 13.77 -24.71 1.78
CA SER A 149 14.19 -24.60 3.18
C SER A 149 13.39 -23.57 3.99
N ARG A 150 13.01 -22.44 3.39
CA ARG A 150 12.15 -21.43 4.05
C ARG A 150 10.74 -21.98 4.31
N ILE A 151 10.18 -22.66 3.32
CA ILE A 151 8.87 -23.31 3.44
C ILE A 151 8.91 -24.36 4.56
N SER A 152 9.93 -25.22 4.59
CA SER A 152 10.08 -26.24 5.62
C SER A 152 10.31 -25.64 7.02
N ASP A 153 11.04 -24.53 7.15
CA ASP A 153 11.17 -23.83 8.45
C ASP A 153 9.80 -23.36 8.96
N MET A 154 8.97 -22.77 8.08
CA MET A 154 7.63 -22.31 8.45
C MET A 154 6.69 -23.48 8.82
N GLN A 155 6.74 -24.58 8.06
CA GLN A 155 5.98 -25.79 8.37
C GLN A 155 6.38 -26.40 9.71
N ASN A 156 7.68 -26.54 9.98
CA ASN A 156 8.19 -27.08 11.24
C ASN A 156 7.80 -26.21 12.44
N ARG A 157 7.74 -24.89 12.27
CA ARG A 157 7.26 -23.97 13.32
C ARG A 157 5.78 -24.15 13.58
N ALA A 158 4.97 -24.27 12.53
CA ALA A 158 3.53 -24.46 12.65
C ALA A 158 3.14 -25.81 13.28
N GLN A 159 3.96 -26.87 13.10
CA GLN A 159 3.70 -28.20 13.71
C GLN A 159 3.62 -28.18 15.23
N ASN A 160 4.31 -27.25 15.90
CA ASN A 160 4.33 -27.15 17.36
C ASN A 160 3.16 -26.32 17.91
N LEU A 161 2.29 -25.78 17.04
CA LEU A 161 1.16 -24.95 17.45
C LEU A 161 -0.14 -25.77 17.47
N PRO A 162 -1.08 -25.43 18.37
CA PRO A 162 -2.41 -26.02 18.32
C PRO A 162 -3.12 -25.60 17.03
N TYR A 163 -3.83 -26.55 16.42
CA TYR A 163 -4.66 -26.26 15.25
C TYR A 163 -5.74 -25.23 15.60
N ARG A 164 -5.86 -24.18 14.79
CA ARG A 164 -6.89 -23.14 14.91
C ARG A 164 -7.52 -22.87 13.56
N GLN A 165 -8.82 -23.10 13.44
CA GLN A 165 -9.57 -22.64 12.28
C GLN A 165 -9.86 -21.14 12.44
N VAL A 166 -9.27 -20.32 11.57
CA VAL A 166 -9.51 -18.87 11.52
C VAL A 166 -10.40 -18.58 10.31
N PRO A 167 -11.68 -18.22 10.50
CA PRO A 167 -12.54 -17.84 9.40
C PRO A 167 -12.10 -16.49 8.83
N ASP A 168 -12.20 -16.34 7.51
CA ASP A 168 -11.93 -15.07 6.85
C ASP A 168 -12.99 -14.01 7.21
N SER A 169 -12.56 -12.77 7.37
CA SER A 169 -13.48 -11.64 7.47
C SER A 169 -14.28 -11.46 6.17
N ILE A 170 -15.50 -10.93 6.31
CA ILE A 170 -16.29 -10.55 5.13
C ILE A 170 -15.60 -9.41 4.38
N GLU A 171 -14.92 -8.50 5.07
CA GLU A 171 -14.14 -7.41 4.49
C GLU A 171 -13.06 -7.93 3.54
N PHE A 172 -12.32 -8.96 3.92
CA PHE A 172 -11.32 -9.60 3.06
C PHE A 172 -11.96 -10.11 1.76
N GLN A 173 -13.08 -10.82 1.87
CA GLN A 173 -13.81 -11.35 0.71
C GLN A 173 -14.37 -10.22 -0.18
N LEU A 174 -14.93 -9.17 0.42
CA LEU A 174 -15.41 -7.98 -0.31
C LEU A 174 -14.27 -7.25 -1.03
N MET A 175 -13.09 -7.12 -0.40
CA MET A 175 -11.93 -6.49 -1.03
C MET A 175 -11.39 -7.32 -2.19
N ARG A 176 -11.35 -8.66 -2.06
CA ARG A 176 -10.99 -9.55 -3.17
C ARG A 176 -11.98 -9.42 -4.33
N ALA A 177 -13.27 -9.45 -4.04
CA ALA A 177 -14.31 -9.24 -5.06
C ALA A 177 -14.18 -7.86 -5.74
N LYS A 178 -13.88 -6.80 -4.98
CA LYS A 178 -13.61 -5.46 -5.52
C LYS A 178 -12.47 -5.47 -6.54
N LEU A 179 -11.35 -6.08 -6.17
CA LEU A 179 -10.15 -6.13 -7.00
C LEU A 179 -10.40 -7.00 -8.24
N LYS A 180 -11.09 -8.14 -8.09
CA LYS A 180 -11.44 -9.00 -9.22
C LYS A 180 -12.36 -8.27 -10.20
N ALA A 181 -13.36 -7.54 -9.69
CA ALA A 181 -14.24 -6.71 -10.49
C ALA A 181 -13.55 -5.53 -11.17
N ALA A 182 -12.31 -5.18 -10.79
CA ALA A 182 -11.51 -4.12 -11.41
C ALA A 182 -10.44 -4.65 -12.37
N GLN A 183 -10.11 -5.95 -12.31
CA GLN A 183 -9.02 -6.56 -13.05
C GLN A 183 -9.29 -6.63 -14.56
N ASP A 184 -10.49 -7.08 -14.93
CA ASP A 184 -10.86 -7.39 -16.32
C ASP A 184 -11.77 -6.30 -16.92
N THR A 185 -12.18 -6.46 -18.18
CA THR A 185 -13.17 -5.58 -18.80
C THR A 185 -14.49 -5.62 -18.00
N PRO A 186 -15.32 -4.56 -18.03
CA PRO A 186 -16.60 -4.56 -17.32
C PRO A 186 -17.49 -5.74 -17.72
N ALA A 187 -17.53 -6.09 -19.01
CA ALA A 187 -18.35 -7.20 -19.52
C ALA A 187 -17.84 -8.56 -19.00
N ASP A 188 -16.52 -8.80 -19.02
CA ASP A 188 -15.94 -10.05 -18.52
C ASP A 188 -16.12 -10.20 -17.01
N SER A 189 -15.97 -9.10 -16.26
CA SER A 189 -16.21 -9.09 -14.82
C SER A 189 -17.67 -9.39 -14.48
N VAL A 190 -18.64 -8.80 -15.21
CA VAL A 190 -20.07 -9.11 -15.04
C VAL A 190 -20.32 -10.60 -15.27
N ARG A 191 -19.87 -11.14 -16.40
CA ARG A 191 -20.03 -12.56 -16.74
C ARG A 191 -19.42 -13.48 -15.67
N PHE A 192 -18.20 -13.19 -15.22
CA PHE A 192 -17.53 -13.98 -14.18
C PHE A 192 -18.37 -14.09 -12.90
N PHE A 193 -18.88 -12.96 -12.38
CA PHE A 193 -19.68 -13.00 -11.15
C PHE A 193 -21.08 -13.61 -11.38
N GLU A 194 -21.69 -13.40 -12.54
CA GLU A 194 -22.97 -14.04 -12.89
C GLU A 194 -22.85 -15.56 -12.96
N GLU A 195 -21.80 -16.08 -13.62
CA GLU A 195 -21.52 -17.51 -13.68
C GLU A 195 -21.21 -18.07 -12.30
N SER A 196 -20.37 -17.40 -11.50
CA SER A 196 -20.07 -17.78 -10.12
C SER A 196 -21.34 -17.88 -9.27
N LEU A 197 -22.26 -16.92 -9.37
CA LEU A 197 -23.52 -16.92 -8.64
C LEU A 197 -24.48 -18.01 -9.13
N LYS A 198 -24.60 -18.19 -10.46
CA LYS A 198 -25.45 -19.21 -11.08
C LYS A 198 -25.01 -20.63 -10.71
N GLU A 199 -23.72 -20.89 -10.76
CA GLU A 199 -23.13 -22.21 -10.47
C GLU A 199 -22.89 -22.44 -8.98
N ARG A 200 -23.17 -21.43 -8.13
CA ARG A 200 -22.88 -21.44 -6.68
C ARG A 200 -21.40 -21.72 -6.36
N LYS A 201 -20.51 -21.26 -7.24
CA LYS A 201 -19.05 -21.35 -7.08
C LYS A 201 -18.51 -20.07 -6.45
N TYR A 202 -18.79 -19.88 -5.17
CA TYR A 202 -18.32 -18.73 -4.40
C TYR A 202 -18.01 -19.09 -2.94
N LEU A 203 -17.08 -18.36 -2.32
CA LEU A 203 -16.81 -18.46 -0.88
C LEU A 203 -17.84 -17.67 -0.06
N SER A 204 -18.34 -16.57 -0.62
CA SER A 204 -19.36 -15.72 0.00
C SER A 204 -20.28 -15.15 -1.07
N GLU A 205 -21.58 -15.44 -0.95
CA GLU A 205 -22.58 -14.91 -1.88
C GLU A 205 -22.61 -13.38 -1.85
N ALA A 206 -22.55 -12.80 -0.65
CA ALA A 206 -22.49 -11.35 -0.46
C ALA A 206 -21.28 -10.75 -1.16
N ALA A 207 -20.11 -11.38 -1.08
CA ALA A 207 -18.91 -10.90 -1.77
C ALA A 207 -19.03 -11.01 -3.30
N SER A 208 -19.56 -12.11 -3.83
CA SER A 208 -19.79 -12.26 -5.27
C SER A 208 -20.78 -11.25 -5.82
N ARG A 209 -21.88 -10.99 -5.09
CA ARG A 209 -22.84 -9.93 -5.46
C ARG A 209 -22.22 -8.54 -5.38
N TYR A 210 -21.44 -8.27 -4.33
CA TYR A 210 -20.70 -7.01 -4.22
C TYR A 210 -19.74 -6.78 -5.41
N GLY A 211 -19.02 -7.82 -5.84
CA GLY A 211 -18.18 -7.78 -7.04
C GLY A 211 -18.98 -7.55 -8.32
N LEU A 212 -20.13 -8.22 -8.46
CA LEU A 212 -21.05 -7.99 -9.57
C LEU A 212 -21.54 -6.54 -9.62
N VAL A 213 -21.88 -5.93 -8.48
CA VAL A 213 -22.29 -4.53 -8.39
C VAL A 213 -21.17 -3.60 -8.85
N GLU A 214 -19.91 -3.79 -8.43
CA GLU A 214 -18.79 -2.99 -8.94
C GLU A 214 -18.65 -3.12 -10.47
N ALA A 215 -18.78 -4.35 -11.00
CA ALA A 215 -18.70 -4.61 -12.44
C ALA A 215 -19.86 -3.94 -13.21
N LEU A 216 -21.09 -4.01 -12.69
CA LEU A 216 -22.28 -3.39 -13.28
C LEU A 216 -22.21 -1.85 -13.24
N ILE A 217 -21.65 -1.25 -12.17
CA ILE A 217 -21.40 0.20 -12.11
C ILE A 217 -20.44 0.60 -13.24
N ARG A 218 -19.34 -0.16 -13.45
CA ARG A 218 -18.38 0.07 -14.55
C ARG A 218 -19.04 -0.10 -15.92
N ALA A 219 -19.95 -1.06 -16.06
CA ALA A 219 -20.74 -1.29 -17.26
C ALA A 219 -21.91 -0.30 -17.45
N ARG A 220 -22.07 0.67 -16.54
CA ARG A 220 -23.17 1.65 -16.52
C ARG A 220 -24.58 1.04 -16.44
N ALA A 221 -24.68 -0.21 -15.98
CA ALA A 221 -25.93 -0.94 -15.80
C ALA A 221 -26.56 -0.65 -14.42
N TYR A 222 -26.82 0.62 -14.12
CA TYR A 222 -27.15 1.09 -12.76
C TYR A 222 -28.42 0.47 -12.17
N GLY A 223 -29.47 0.28 -12.98
CA GLY A 223 -30.72 -0.33 -12.51
C GLY A 223 -30.53 -1.79 -12.08
N ARG A 224 -29.65 -2.54 -12.76
CA ARG A 224 -29.28 -3.90 -12.36
C ARG A 224 -28.39 -3.88 -11.12
N ALA A 225 -27.41 -2.98 -11.09
CA ALA A 225 -26.52 -2.81 -9.95
C ALA A 225 -27.30 -2.53 -8.65
N LEU A 226 -28.36 -1.72 -8.71
CA LEU A 226 -29.19 -1.40 -7.55
C LEU A 226 -29.91 -2.64 -7.00
N LYS A 227 -30.47 -3.49 -7.87
CA LYS A 227 -31.14 -4.74 -7.46
C LYS A 227 -30.17 -5.71 -6.78
N GLU A 228 -28.99 -5.89 -7.36
CA GLU A 228 -27.96 -6.78 -6.79
C GLU A 228 -27.42 -6.24 -5.45
N LEU A 229 -27.23 -4.92 -5.35
CA LEU A 229 -26.81 -4.26 -4.11
C LEU A 229 -27.83 -4.43 -2.99
N GLN A 230 -29.13 -4.24 -3.28
CA GLN A 230 -30.19 -4.46 -2.29
C GLN A 230 -30.16 -5.90 -1.77
N THR A 231 -29.97 -6.88 -2.65
CA THR A 231 -29.80 -8.28 -2.27
C THR A 231 -28.56 -8.48 -1.40
N SER A 232 -27.42 -7.91 -1.79
CA SER A 232 -26.17 -7.99 -1.02
C SER A 232 -26.30 -7.37 0.38
N ARG A 233 -27.07 -6.28 0.55
CA ARG A 233 -27.32 -5.64 1.85
C ARG A 233 -28.26 -6.43 2.76
N MET A 234 -29.12 -7.28 2.20
CA MET A 234 -29.92 -8.21 3.02
C MET A 234 -29.07 -9.38 3.53
N LEU A 235 -28.08 -9.81 2.76
CA LEU A 235 -27.21 -10.95 3.09
C LEU A 235 -26.07 -10.60 4.06
N SER A 236 -25.67 -9.34 4.13
CA SER A 236 -24.60 -8.87 5.01
C SER A 236 -25.08 -7.68 5.85
N PRO A 237 -24.98 -7.73 7.19
CA PRO A 237 -25.37 -6.62 8.05
C PRO A 237 -24.53 -5.36 7.78
N LEU A 238 -24.96 -4.25 8.39
CA LEU A 238 -24.44 -2.89 8.25
C LEU A 238 -22.90 -2.86 8.09
N SER A 239 -22.42 -2.55 6.89
CA SER A 239 -21.00 -2.52 6.54
C SER A 239 -20.64 -1.20 5.86
N PRO A 240 -19.57 -0.50 6.30
CA PRO A 240 -19.17 0.76 5.67
C PRO A 240 -18.73 0.57 4.22
N VAL A 241 -18.28 -0.64 3.84
CA VAL A 241 -17.90 -0.98 2.46
C VAL A 241 -19.14 -0.97 1.55
N LEU A 242 -20.22 -1.61 2.00
CA LEU A 242 -21.49 -1.68 1.27
C LEU A 242 -22.16 -0.31 1.18
N GLU A 243 -22.16 0.47 2.26
CA GLU A 243 -22.70 1.84 2.23
C GLU A 243 -21.87 2.75 1.30
N THR A 244 -20.55 2.58 1.27
CA THR A 244 -19.69 3.29 0.31
C THR A 244 -20.04 2.91 -1.13
N GLN A 245 -20.26 1.61 -1.42
CA GLN A 245 -20.69 1.15 -2.73
C GLN A 245 -22.06 1.70 -3.11
N PHE A 246 -23.00 1.74 -2.16
CA PHE A 246 -24.35 2.27 -2.41
C PHE A 246 -24.30 3.74 -2.79
N ALA A 247 -23.63 4.57 -2.00
CA ALA A 247 -23.52 5.99 -2.31
C ALA A 247 -22.75 6.24 -3.62
N ARG A 248 -21.73 5.42 -3.94
CA ARG A 248 -21.03 5.47 -5.24
C ARG A 248 -21.95 5.09 -6.40
N LEU A 249 -22.80 4.08 -6.26
CA LEU A 249 -23.78 3.69 -7.27
C LEU A 249 -24.76 4.83 -7.54
N LEU A 250 -25.33 5.43 -6.47
CA LEU A 250 -26.23 6.57 -6.60
C LEU A 250 -25.54 7.75 -7.31
N THR A 251 -24.31 8.08 -6.88
CA THR A 251 -23.48 9.12 -7.49
C THR A 251 -23.22 8.86 -8.98
N ALA A 252 -22.99 7.61 -9.37
CA ALA A 252 -22.77 7.21 -10.76
C ALA A 252 -24.05 7.22 -11.60
N SER A 253 -25.19 6.91 -10.99
CA SER A 253 -26.51 6.94 -11.64
C SER A 253 -27.10 8.36 -11.79
N GLY A 254 -26.50 9.36 -11.13
CA GLY A 254 -26.95 10.76 -11.16
C GLY A 254 -27.82 11.18 -9.97
N ASP A 255 -28.22 10.25 -9.10
CA ASP A 255 -28.93 10.57 -7.85
C ASP A 255 -27.97 11.12 -6.78
N LEU A 256 -27.57 12.38 -6.95
CA LEU A 256 -26.64 13.06 -6.04
C LEU A 256 -27.28 13.33 -4.67
N THR A 257 -28.58 13.65 -4.63
CA THR A 257 -29.30 13.90 -3.37
C THR A 257 -29.42 12.63 -2.53
N GLY A 258 -29.77 11.50 -3.16
CA GLY A 258 -29.76 10.20 -2.50
C GLY A 258 -28.35 9.82 -2.03
N ALA A 259 -27.33 10.02 -2.85
CA ALA A 259 -25.95 9.73 -2.47
C ALA A 259 -25.48 10.55 -1.25
N LEU A 260 -25.78 11.85 -1.20
CA LEU A 260 -25.46 12.71 -0.05
C LEU A 260 -26.12 12.19 1.24
N ARG A 261 -27.39 11.77 1.14
CA ARG A 261 -28.12 11.20 2.28
C ARG A 261 -27.45 9.92 2.79
N ILE A 262 -27.12 8.99 1.89
CA ILE A 262 -26.44 7.73 2.27
C ILE A 262 -25.08 8.01 2.89
N TYR A 263 -24.25 8.90 2.33
CA TYR A 263 -22.95 9.24 2.94
C TYR A 263 -23.11 9.84 4.35
N ARG A 264 -24.09 10.72 4.54
CA ARG A 264 -24.36 11.35 5.85
C ARG A 264 -24.81 10.32 6.88
N GLU A 265 -25.73 9.43 6.52
CA GLU A 265 -26.18 8.34 7.38
C GLU A 265 -25.04 7.38 7.71
N ALA A 266 -24.27 6.96 6.70
CA ALA A 266 -23.15 6.05 6.89
C ALA A 266 -22.04 6.62 7.76
N LEU A 267 -21.73 7.92 7.64
CA LEU A 267 -20.72 8.59 8.49
C LEU A 267 -21.18 8.81 9.94
N ARG A 268 -22.49 8.77 10.22
CA ARG A 268 -22.98 8.74 11.62
C ARG A 268 -22.64 7.40 12.28
N ASN A 269 -22.78 6.30 11.53
CA ASN A 269 -22.48 4.96 12.02
C ASN A 269 -20.99 4.62 11.98
N PHE A 270 -20.26 5.16 10.99
CA PHE A 270 -18.86 4.85 10.72
C PHE A 270 -18.01 6.12 10.54
N PRO A 271 -17.89 6.98 11.57
CA PRO A 271 -17.27 8.30 11.45
C PRO A 271 -15.80 8.25 11.00
N GLY A 272 -15.06 7.19 11.34
CA GLY A 272 -13.65 7.03 10.99
C GLY A 272 -13.38 6.33 9.65
N TYR A 273 -14.39 5.87 8.92
CA TYR A 273 -14.15 5.08 7.72
C TYR A 273 -13.72 5.97 6.54
N ARG A 274 -12.42 5.93 6.25
CA ARG A 274 -11.75 6.83 5.29
C ARG A 274 -12.42 6.89 3.92
N ALA A 275 -12.86 5.77 3.37
CA ALA A 275 -13.47 5.79 2.03
C ALA A 275 -14.81 6.55 2.04
N LEU A 276 -15.62 6.49 3.11
CA LEU A 276 -16.83 7.31 3.22
C LEU A 276 -16.47 8.80 3.29
N VAL A 277 -15.47 9.16 4.11
CA VAL A 277 -14.99 10.55 4.23
C VAL A 277 -14.54 11.09 2.88
N TYR A 278 -13.67 10.38 2.18
CA TYR A 278 -13.12 10.86 0.91
C TYR A 278 -14.19 11.02 -0.16
N ASN A 279 -15.07 10.02 -0.32
CA ASN A 279 -16.08 10.08 -1.36
C ASN A 279 -17.18 11.11 -1.02
N TYR A 280 -17.51 11.29 0.26
CA TYR A 280 -18.46 12.34 0.66
C TYR A 280 -17.90 13.74 0.42
N ALA A 281 -16.63 13.99 0.75
CA ALA A 281 -15.97 15.27 0.46
C ALA A 281 -15.91 15.56 -1.05
N GLU A 282 -15.56 14.57 -1.88
CA GLU A 282 -15.60 14.71 -3.35
C GLU A 282 -17.01 15.01 -3.85
N LEU A 283 -18.03 14.34 -3.31
CA LEU A 283 -19.42 14.58 -3.69
C LEU A 283 -19.88 15.99 -3.29
N LEU A 284 -19.56 16.46 -2.09
CA LEU A 284 -19.85 17.82 -1.62
C LEU A 284 -19.24 18.87 -2.56
N LEU A 285 -17.97 18.69 -2.96
CA LEU A 285 -17.33 19.56 -3.95
C LEU A 285 -18.06 19.50 -5.30
N ARG A 286 -18.47 18.31 -5.75
CA ARG A 286 -19.21 18.14 -7.02
C ARG A 286 -20.57 18.83 -7.01
N VAL A 287 -21.24 18.92 -5.85
CA VAL A 287 -22.52 19.65 -5.70
C VAL A 287 -22.34 21.10 -5.27
N ASN A 288 -21.12 21.65 -5.42
CA ASN A 288 -20.79 23.04 -5.08
C ASN A 288 -21.07 23.40 -3.61
N GLN A 289 -20.72 22.51 -2.68
CA GLN A 289 -20.75 22.73 -1.23
C GLN A 289 -19.33 22.66 -0.62
N PRO A 290 -18.39 23.54 -1.04
CA PRO A 290 -17.00 23.46 -0.61
C PRO A 290 -16.77 23.77 0.88
N GLU A 291 -17.63 24.57 1.52
CA GLU A 291 -17.53 24.88 2.95
C GLU A 291 -17.83 23.66 3.83
N GLU A 292 -18.89 22.92 3.51
CA GLU A 292 -19.23 21.67 4.20
C GLU A 292 -18.17 20.58 3.96
N ALA A 293 -17.62 20.52 2.73
CA ALA A 293 -16.51 19.63 2.41
C ALA A 293 -15.27 19.98 3.25
N LEU A 294 -14.93 21.26 3.34
CA LEU A 294 -13.79 21.75 4.12
C LEU A 294 -13.96 21.41 5.61
N LYS A 295 -15.13 21.70 6.19
CA LYS A 295 -15.44 21.39 7.59
C LYS A 295 -15.31 19.90 7.89
N LEU A 296 -15.82 19.04 6.99
CA LEU A 296 -15.64 17.59 7.10
C LEU A 296 -14.15 17.22 7.08
N VAL A 297 -13.38 17.70 6.12
CA VAL A 297 -11.96 17.37 5.96
C VAL A 297 -11.14 17.84 7.17
N GLU A 298 -11.36 19.05 7.65
CA GLU A 298 -10.67 19.62 8.80
C GLU A 298 -10.95 18.85 10.09
N SER A 299 -12.21 18.46 10.32
CA SER A 299 -12.57 17.61 11.47
C SER A 299 -11.83 16.27 11.47
N ARG A 300 -11.46 15.76 10.28
CA ARG A 300 -10.74 14.49 10.15
C ARG A 300 -9.23 14.66 10.24
N LEU A 301 -8.70 15.77 9.73
CA LEU A 301 -7.28 16.11 9.86
C LEU A 301 -6.85 16.26 11.33
N GLN A 302 -7.75 16.66 12.24
CA GLN A 302 -7.49 16.69 13.69
C GLN A 302 -7.05 15.33 14.26
N TYR A 303 -7.55 14.22 13.70
CA TYR A 303 -7.25 12.86 14.16
C TYR A 303 -6.37 12.07 13.18
N SER A 304 -6.07 12.62 12.00
CA SER A 304 -5.35 11.93 10.92
C SER A 304 -4.41 12.88 10.18
N ALA A 305 -3.53 13.55 10.93
CA ALA A 305 -2.57 14.52 10.40
C ALA A 305 -1.50 13.95 9.45
N SER A 306 -1.41 12.62 9.31
CA SER A 306 -0.55 11.94 8.34
C SER A 306 -1.25 11.62 7.01
N ASP A 307 -2.56 11.83 6.92
CA ASP A 307 -3.36 11.45 5.75
C ASP A 307 -3.20 12.47 4.62
N HIS A 308 -2.31 12.16 3.68
CA HIS A 308 -2.03 13.04 2.54
C HIS A 308 -3.28 13.32 1.69
N ARG A 309 -4.23 12.37 1.60
CA ARG A 309 -5.42 12.51 0.75
C ARG A 309 -6.41 13.51 1.33
N LEU A 310 -6.50 13.62 2.66
CA LEU A 310 -7.28 14.68 3.30
C LEU A 310 -6.71 16.07 2.96
N TYR A 311 -5.39 16.26 2.95
CA TYR A 311 -4.77 17.51 2.51
C TYR A 311 -5.05 17.82 1.02
N GLN A 312 -5.08 16.81 0.15
CA GLN A 312 -5.49 17.01 -1.26
C GLN A 312 -6.94 17.47 -1.38
N LEU A 313 -7.84 16.88 -0.59
CA LEU A 313 -9.25 17.32 -0.54
C LEU A 313 -9.37 18.73 0.02
N GLN A 314 -8.61 19.04 1.07
CA GLN A 314 -8.55 20.38 1.65
C GLN A 314 -8.11 21.42 0.62
N ALA A 315 -7.09 21.12 -0.17
CA ALA A 315 -6.63 21.97 -1.27
C ALA A 315 -7.73 22.19 -2.33
N LYS A 316 -8.46 21.13 -2.72
CA LYS A 316 -9.60 21.27 -3.64
C LYS A 316 -10.70 22.17 -3.06
N CYS A 317 -10.98 22.06 -1.76
CA CYS A 317 -11.94 22.93 -1.08
C CYS A 317 -11.48 24.38 -1.11
N TYR A 318 -10.22 24.66 -0.76
CA TYR A 318 -9.67 26.01 -0.81
C TYR A 318 -9.66 26.60 -2.23
N ALA A 319 -9.35 25.79 -3.24
CA ALA A 319 -9.45 26.20 -4.64
C ALA A 319 -10.88 26.62 -5.01
N ALA A 320 -11.88 25.82 -4.63
CA ALA A 320 -13.29 26.14 -4.86
C ALA A 320 -13.77 27.40 -4.10
N LEU A 321 -13.12 27.73 -2.98
CA LEU A 321 -13.37 28.93 -2.18
C LEU A 321 -12.53 30.15 -2.61
N ASN A 322 -11.74 30.03 -3.69
CA ASN A 322 -10.79 31.06 -4.14
C ASN A 322 -9.76 31.50 -3.08
N LYS A 323 -9.29 30.55 -2.26
CA LYS A 323 -8.26 30.76 -1.22
C LYS A 323 -6.92 30.17 -1.69
N GLY A 324 -6.21 30.90 -2.54
CA GLY A 324 -4.99 30.48 -3.22
C GLY A 324 -3.83 30.13 -2.28
N MET A 325 -3.53 30.96 -1.29
CA MET A 325 -2.45 30.67 -0.32
C MET A 325 -2.72 29.39 0.46
N LEU A 326 -3.96 29.21 0.93
CA LEU A 326 -4.37 28.02 1.69
C LEU A 326 -4.42 26.76 0.82
N GLN A 327 -4.85 26.87 -0.44
CA GLN A 327 -4.79 25.80 -1.42
C GLN A 327 -3.37 25.28 -1.58
N HIS A 328 -2.43 26.17 -1.89
CA HIS A 328 -1.03 25.80 -2.12
C HIS A 328 -0.37 25.26 -0.86
N ARG A 329 -0.67 25.84 0.31
CA ARG A 329 -0.21 25.29 1.59
C ARG A 329 -0.72 23.87 1.83
N ALA A 330 -2.00 23.59 1.58
CA ALA A 330 -2.56 22.26 1.74
C ALA A 330 -1.95 21.24 0.74
N LEU A 331 -1.72 21.64 -0.51
CA LEU A 331 -0.98 20.81 -1.48
C LEU A 331 0.44 20.50 -1.01
N ALA A 332 1.12 21.49 -0.43
CA ALA A 332 2.46 21.33 0.11
C ALA A 332 2.49 20.28 1.22
N GLU A 333 1.54 20.33 2.16
CA GLU A 333 1.39 19.31 3.22
C GLU A 333 1.14 17.92 2.64
N SER A 334 0.27 17.79 1.63
CA SER A 334 0.06 16.50 0.95
C SER A 334 1.36 15.95 0.34
N LEU A 335 2.11 16.78 -0.38
CA LEU A 335 3.33 16.35 -1.07
C LEU A 335 4.42 15.98 -0.09
N PHE A 336 4.55 16.72 1.01
CA PHE A 336 5.47 16.40 2.07
C PHE A 336 5.17 15.03 2.70
N ARG A 337 3.90 14.72 3.00
CA ARG A 337 3.51 13.39 3.52
C ARG A 337 3.73 12.25 2.53
N LEU A 338 3.75 12.55 1.22
CA LEU A 338 4.14 11.61 0.17
C LEU A 338 5.67 11.48 0.01
N GLY A 339 6.46 12.19 0.83
CA GLY A 339 7.92 12.20 0.77
C GLY A 339 8.50 13.10 -0.33
N ASN A 340 7.67 13.85 -1.06
CA ASN A 340 8.11 14.75 -2.12
C ASN A 340 8.37 16.16 -1.57
N ILE A 341 9.44 16.29 -0.79
CA ILE A 341 9.81 17.55 -0.11
C ILE A 341 10.06 18.68 -1.11
N ARG A 342 10.67 18.40 -2.26
CA ARG A 342 10.96 19.43 -3.28
C ARG A 342 9.69 20.03 -3.87
N ALA A 343 8.76 19.18 -4.31
CA ALA A 343 7.47 19.67 -4.80
C ALA A 343 6.66 20.35 -3.69
N ALA A 344 6.80 19.92 -2.43
CA ALA A 344 6.19 20.59 -1.29
C ALA A 344 6.73 22.02 -1.09
N ILE A 345 8.04 22.21 -1.20
CA ILE A 345 8.69 23.53 -1.16
C ILE A 345 8.20 24.42 -2.30
N GLU A 346 8.08 23.88 -3.52
CA GLU A 346 7.55 24.62 -4.67
C GLU A 346 6.11 25.10 -4.42
N GLN A 347 5.25 24.26 -3.83
CA GLN A 347 3.90 24.68 -3.46
C GLN A 347 3.90 25.77 -2.39
N LEU A 348 4.78 25.73 -1.38
CA LEU A 348 4.87 26.83 -0.40
C LEU A 348 5.35 28.15 -1.03
N LEU A 349 6.21 28.10 -2.04
CA LEU A 349 6.61 29.30 -2.80
C LEU A 349 5.44 29.87 -3.60
N LEU A 350 4.57 29.02 -4.16
CA LEU A 350 3.34 29.47 -4.81
C LEU A 350 2.36 30.06 -3.79
N ALA A 351 2.22 29.45 -2.61
CA ALA A 351 1.41 29.98 -1.51
C ALA A 351 1.87 31.40 -1.12
N GLN A 352 3.18 31.62 -1.00
CA GLN A 352 3.77 32.91 -0.68
C GLN A 352 3.44 33.99 -1.72
N LYS A 353 3.31 33.61 -3.00
CA LYS A 353 3.02 34.52 -4.12
C LYS A 353 1.53 34.79 -4.32
N ALA A 354 0.64 34.01 -3.70
CA ALA A 354 -0.81 34.13 -3.91
C ALA A 354 -1.37 35.47 -3.40
N GLY A 355 -0.76 36.06 -2.37
CA GLY A 355 -1.06 37.43 -1.92
C GLY A 355 -2.43 37.62 -1.24
N ASP A 356 -3.20 36.54 -1.02
CA ASP A 356 -4.54 36.54 -0.44
C ASP A 356 -4.57 36.16 1.05
N GLY A 357 -3.41 36.02 1.69
CA GLY A 357 -3.27 35.65 3.11
C GLY A 357 -3.00 36.83 4.04
N ASP A 358 -3.40 36.68 5.31
CA ASP A 358 -3.04 37.62 6.37
C ASP A 358 -1.59 37.43 6.85
N PHE A 359 -1.12 38.35 7.70
CA PHE A 359 0.24 38.31 8.24
C PHE A 359 0.56 37.00 8.97
N TYR A 360 -0.42 36.43 9.68
CA TYR A 360 -0.23 35.19 10.42
C TYR A 360 -0.04 33.99 9.49
N LEU A 361 -0.88 33.89 8.45
CA LEU A 361 -0.79 32.84 7.46
C LEU A 361 0.50 32.93 6.66
N GLN A 362 0.91 34.14 6.25
CA GLN A 362 2.19 34.40 5.61
C GLN A 362 3.36 33.90 6.47
N SER A 363 3.37 34.29 7.75
CA SER A 363 4.40 33.88 8.70
C SER A 363 4.45 32.36 8.89
N SER A 364 3.29 31.69 8.90
CA SER A 364 3.19 30.23 8.97
C SER A 364 3.77 29.53 7.73
N VAL A 365 3.48 30.05 6.54
CA VAL A 365 4.05 29.55 5.27
C VAL A 365 5.57 29.73 5.26
N ASP A 366 6.07 30.89 5.65
CA ASP A 366 7.51 31.18 5.69
C ASP A 366 8.26 30.31 6.68
N ALA A 367 7.68 30.05 7.87
CA ALA A 367 8.25 29.14 8.86
C ALA A 367 8.37 27.72 8.30
N ARG A 368 7.31 27.22 7.65
CA ARG A 368 7.31 25.89 7.04
C ARG A 368 8.31 25.76 5.90
N LEU A 369 8.43 26.81 5.08
CA LEU A 369 9.40 26.86 3.99
C LEU A 369 10.84 26.77 4.50
N ARG A 370 11.17 27.46 5.60
CA ARG A 370 12.50 27.37 6.24
C ARG A 370 12.75 25.97 6.78
N GLU A 371 11.79 25.39 7.51
CA GLU A 371 11.87 24.04 8.07
C GLU A 371 12.17 22.99 6.97
N TRP A 372 11.39 22.98 5.90
CA TRP A 372 11.52 21.95 4.87
C TRP A 372 12.74 22.12 3.97
N ARG A 373 13.22 23.36 3.77
CA ARG A 373 14.51 23.61 3.12
C ARG A 373 15.69 23.05 3.91
N MET A 374 15.64 23.12 5.25
CA MET A 374 16.66 22.50 6.09
C MET A 374 16.63 20.97 5.93
N LEU A 375 15.44 20.36 5.97
CA LEU A 375 15.28 18.90 5.75
C LEU A 375 15.79 18.43 4.37
N ASP A 376 15.48 19.15 3.27
CA ASP A 376 15.99 18.79 1.94
C ASP A 376 17.52 18.91 1.85
N ASN A 377 18.10 19.91 2.51
CA ASN A 377 19.55 20.09 2.54
C ASN A 377 20.27 19.00 3.35
N ASP A 378 19.70 18.58 4.48
CA ASP A 378 20.28 17.52 5.30
C ASP A 378 20.15 16.16 4.61
N GLY A 379 19.02 15.87 3.97
CA GLY A 379 18.87 14.67 3.13
C GLY A 379 19.90 14.61 1.99
N LYS A 380 20.24 15.75 1.38
CA LYS A 380 21.33 15.83 0.37
C LYS A 380 22.71 15.55 0.96
N LYS A 381 22.97 15.94 2.21
CA LYS A 381 24.25 15.67 2.89
C LYS A 381 24.37 14.19 3.26
N GLU A 382 23.30 13.55 3.69
CA GLU A 382 23.28 12.11 3.98
C GLU A 382 23.47 11.26 2.72
N LEU A 383 22.93 11.68 1.57
CA LEU A 383 23.16 11.00 0.29
C LEU A 383 24.57 11.20 -0.28
N ARG A 384 25.30 12.22 0.18
CA ARG A 384 26.68 12.53 -0.23
C ARG A 384 27.75 11.89 0.66
N ARG A 385 27.35 11.29 1.80
CA ARG A 385 28.20 10.53 2.73
C ARG A 385 27.84 9.05 2.64
#